data_AF-A0A2A5M5I5-F1
#
_entry.id   AF-A0A2A5M5I5-F1
#
_cell.length_a   1.000
_cell.length_b   1.000
_cell.length_c   1.000
_cell.angle_alpha   90.00
_cell.angle_beta   90.00
_cell.angle_gamma   90.00
#
_symmetry.space_group_name_H-M   'P 1'
#
loop_
_entity.id
_entity.type
_entity.pdbx_description
1 polymer ?
#
loop_
_entity_poly.entity_id
_entity_poly.type
_entity_poly.pdbx_seq_one_letter_code
_entity_poly.pdbx_strand_id
1 'polypeptide(L)'
;GMRNNPNHPKFKESEKDTVEKENVITLDDEEATSLSYLGVKAGDKFEMKHQSVADKNWEISFEEFKKGLAPYTLEYTAKVAKGDDNESLEDFKKKLQELANLYIEKNRKVVSFWTMGFNQHTRGSWVNEQAYMVHFLLGKQA
;
A
#
# COMPACT_ATOMS: atom_id res chain seq x y z
N GLY A 1 0.73 -14.21 20.51
CA GLY A 1 1.22 -12.96 21.16
C GLY A 1 0.06 -12.27 21.86
N MET A 2 0.30 -11.13 22.54
CA MET A 2 -0.76 -10.39 23.25
C MET A 2 -1.85 -9.83 22.31
N ARG A 3 -1.51 -9.58 21.03
CA ARG A 3 -2.39 -8.97 20.01
C ARG A 3 -3.70 -9.72 19.74
N ASN A 4 -3.69 -11.05 19.81
CA ASN A 4 -4.86 -11.87 19.44
C ASN A 4 -5.97 -11.87 20.51
N ASN A 5 -5.75 -11.24 21.68
CA ASN A 5 -6.72 -11.17 22.76
C ASN A 5 -6.94 -9.71 23.19
N PRO A 6 -8.00 -9.03 22.68
CA PRO A 6 -8.36 -7.67 23.07
C PRO A 6 -8.57 -7.47 24.58
N ASN A 7 -8.89 -8.53 25.31
CA ASN A 7 -9.11 -8.52 26.76
C ASN A 7 -7.91 -9.03 27.56
N HIS A 8 -6.71 -9.01 26.98
CA HIS A 8 -5.52 -9.46 27.70
C HIS A 8 -5.27 -8.57 28.95
N PRO A 9 -5.02 -9.14 30.15
CA PRO A 9 -4.89 -8.38 31.40
C PRO A 9 -3.77 -7.34 31.45
N LYS A 10 -2.84 -7.39 30.48
CA LYS A 10 -1.73 -6.43 30.35
C LYS A 10 -2.06 -5.22 29.49
N PHE A 11 -3.17 -5.21 28.76
CA PHE A 11 -3.59 -4.04 28.01
C PHE A 11 -4.27 -3.04 28.93
N LYS A 12 -3.88 -1.77 28.78
CA LYS A 12 -4.63 -0.66 29.35
C LYS A 12 -5.93 -0.52 28.57
N GLU A 13 -6.94 0.06 29.21
CA GLU A 13 -8.22 0.32 28.56
C GLU A 13 -8.08 1.23 27.33
N SER A 14 -7.13 2.17 27.37
CA SER A 14 -6.76 3.06 26.26
C SER A 14 -6.04 2.38 25.10
N GLU A 15 -5.69 1.11 25.20
CA GLU A 15 -5.01 0.35 24.15
C GLU A 15 -5.95 -0.66 23.46
N LYS A 16 -7.14 -0.88 24.04
CA LYS A 16 -8.09 -1.90 23.56
C LYS A 16 -8.66 -1.56 22.19
N ASP A 17 -8.90 -0.28 21.92
CA ASP A 17 -9.35 0.23 20.63
C ASP A 17 -8.35 -0.08 19.50
N THR A 18 -7.06 0.11 19.78
CA THR A 18 -5.96 -0.18 18.86
C THR A 18 -5.86 -1.68 18.59
N VAL A 19 -5.99 -2.50 19.64
CA VAL A 19 -5.95 -3.97 19.51
C VAL A 19 -7.17 -4.50 18.76
N GLU A 20 -8.35 -3.92 18.98
CA GLU A 20 -9.55 -4.25 18.20
C GLU A 20 -9.35 -3.93 16.72
N LYS A 21 -8.82 -2.75 16.40
CA LYS A 21 -8.49 -2.34 15.02
C LYS A 21 -7.42 -3.21 14.37
N GLU A 22 -6.39 -3.65 15.11
CA GLU A 22 -5.37 -4.59 14.61
C GLU A 22 -5.97 -5.98 14.28
N ASN A 23 -7.05 -6.37 14.95
CA ASN A 23 -7.71 -7.67 14.75
C ASN A 23 -8.78 -7.63 13.65
N VAL A 24 -9.55 -6.54 13.59
CA VAL A 24 -10.61 -6.34 12.60
C VAL A 24 -10.54 -4.92 12.08
N ILE A 25 -10.35 -4.78 10.78
CA ILE A 25 -10.49 -3.49 10.09
C ILE A 25 -11.83 -3.44 9.37
N THR A 26 -12.53 -2.33 9.49
CA THR A 26 -13.71 -2.04 8.67
C THR A 26 -13.23 -1.17 7.53
N LEU A 27 -13.40 -1.64 6.29
CA LEU A 27 -12.89 -0.93 5.13
C LEU A 27 -13.56 0.43 4.99
N ASP A 28 -12.75 1.47 4.88
CA ASP A 28 -13.23 2.77 4.43
C ASP A 28 -13.36 2.82 2.89
N ASP A 29 -13.82 3.95 2.36
CA ASP A 29 -14.01 4.12 0.91
C ASP A 29 -12.69 4.01 0.11
N GLU A 30 -11.57 4.41 0.70
CA GLU A 30 -10.26 4.40 0.05
C GLU A 30 -9.72 2.97 0.00
N GLU A 31 -9.74 2.28 1.13
CA GLU A 31 -9.36 0.87 1.25
C GLU A 31 -10.24 -0.01 0.34
N ALA A 32 -11.56 0.20 0.35
CA ALA A 32 -12.47 -0.52 -0.54
C ALA A 32 -12.17 -0.27 -2.03
N THR A 33 -11.78 0.96 -2.40
CA THR A 33 -11.36 1.26 -3.77
C THR A 33 -10.09 0.51 -4.14
N SER A 34 -9.04 0.57 -3.31
CA SER A 34 -7.78 -0.16 -3.57
C SER A 34 -7.95 -1.68 -3.66
N LEU A 35 -8.89 -2.23 -2.89
CA LEU A 35 -9.17 -3.66 -2.84
C LEU A 35 -10.32 -4.09 -3.75
N SER A 36 -10.85 -3.19 -4.57
CA SER A 36 -12.05 -3.44 -5.40
C SER A 36 -11.90 -4.64 -6.36
N TYR A 37 -10.67 -5.00 -6.74
CA TYR A 37 -10.39 -6.21 -7.53
C TYR A 37 -10.76 -7.52 -6.80
N LEU A 38 -10.87 -7.49 -5.46
CA LEU A 38 -11.35 -8.58 -4.62
C LEU A 38 -12.88 -8.61 -4.49
N GLY A 39 -13.60 -7.62 -5.06
CA GLY A 39 -15.05 -7.52 -5.01
C GLY A 39 -15.61 -6.99 -3.68
N VAL A 40 -14.78 -6.33 -2.88
CA VAL A 40 -15.14 -5.82 -1.54
C VAL A 40 -15.70 -4.41 -1.61
N LYS A 41 -16.39 -3.98 -0.55
CA LYS A 41 -17.05 -2.68 -0.44
C LYS A 41 -16.72 -1.99 0.88
N ALA A 42 -16.92 -0.68 0.92
CA ALA A 42 -16.82 0.08 2.16
C ALA A 42 -17.81 -0.46 3.20
N GLY A 43 -17.35 -0.59 4.44
CA GLY A 43 -18.09 -1.22 5.53
C GLY A 43 -17.89 -2.72 5.68
N ASP A 44 -17.24 -3.39 4.71
CA ASP A 44 -16.87 -4.80 4.87
C ASP A 44 -15.83 -4.94 5.98
N LYS A 45 -15.96 -6.00 6.79
CA LYS A 45 -15.06 -6.29 7.91
C LYS A 45 -14.03 -7.33 7.52
N PHE A 46 -12.76 -6.99 7.70
CA PHE A 46 -11.61 -7.84 7.43
C PHE A 46 -10.98 -8.31 8.74
N GLU A 47 -11.18 -9.59 9.05
CA GLU A 47 -10.55 -10.25 10.20
C GLU A 47 -9.11 -10.67 9.86
N MET A 48 -8.15 -10.22 10.66
CA MET A 48 -6.72 -10.46 10.45
C MET A 48 -6.30 -11.84 10.95
N LYS A 49 -6.70 -12.90 10.22
CA LYS A 49 -6.49 -14.30 10.61
C LYS A 49 -5.06 -14.82 10.46
N HIS A 50 -4.21 -14.10 9.73
CA HIS A 50 -2.87 -14.57 9.36
C HIS A 50 -1.74 -13.87 10.12
N GLN A 51 -2.03 -13.17 11.23
CA GLN A 51 -1.05 -12.43 12.05
C GLN A 51 0.14 -13.28 12.55
N SER A 52 -0.01 -14.61 12.64
CA SER A 52 1.02 -15.53 13.15
C SER A 52 1.81 -16.25 12.05
N VAL A 53 1.51 -16.00 10.78
CA VAL A 53 2.12 -16.70 9.65
C VAL A 53 2.68 -15.67 8.68
N ALA A 54 3.92 -15.25 8.94
CA ALA A 54 4.68 -14.39 8.04
C ALA A 54 5.10 -15.14 6.76
N ASP A 55 5.43 -14.38 5.72
CA ASP A 55 6.13 -14.83 4.50
C ASP A 55 5.43 -15.93 3.69
N LYS A 56 4.10 -16.04 3.78
CA LYS A 56 3.32 -16.84 2.82
C LYS A 56 3.21 -16.11 1.49
N ASN A 57 3.85 -16.67 0.47
CA ASN A 57 3.81 -16.18 -0.89
C ASN A 57 3.08 -17.19 -1.80
N TRP A 58 2.40 -16.69 -2.81
CA TRP A 58 1.82 -17.49 -3.89
C TRP A 58 2.13 -16.82 -5.22
N GLU A 59 2.18 -17.62 -6.28
CA GLU A 59 2.37 -17.11 -7.64
C GLU A 59 1.05 -16.56 -8.17
N ILE A 60 1.13 -15.43 -8.88
CA ILE A 60 0.01 -14.84 -9.61
C ILE A 60 0.42 -14.67 -11.07
N SER A 61 -0.56 -14.72 -11.97
CA SER A 61 -0.35 -14.37 -13.37
C SER A 61 -0.14 -12.86 -13.55
N PHE A 62 0.46 -12.47 -14.68
CA PHE A 62 0.60 -11.07 -15.04
C PHE A 62 -0.75 -10.35 -15.21
N GLU A 63 -1.79 -11.07 -15.65
CA GLU A 63 -3.13 -10.51 -15.76
C GLU A 63 -3.78 -10.25 -14.40
N GLU A 64 -3.55 -11.12 -13.41
CA GLU A 64 -3.97 -10.88 -12.03
C GLU A 64 -3.22 -9.70 -11.41
N PHE A 65 -1.92 -9.57 -11.69
CA PHE A 65 -1.13 -8.42 -11.27
C PHE A 65 -1.70 -7.11 -11.83
N LYS A 66 -2.02 -7.06 -13.13
CA LYS A 66 -2.66 -5.90 -13.76
C LYS A 66 -4.04 -5.59 -13.17
N LYS A 67 -4.85 -6.61 -12.88
CA LYS A 67 -6.15 -6.43 -12.20
C LYS A 67 -5.98 -5.83 -10.82
N GLY A 68 -4.99 -6.29 -10.05
CA GLY A 68 -4.68 -5.74 -8.73
C GLY A 68 -4.25 -4.28 -8.76
N LEU A 69 -3.57 -3.85 -9.83
CA LEU A 69 -3.12 -2.46 -10.01
C LEU A 69 -4.18 -1.55 -10.64
N ALA A 70 -5.23 -2.09 -11.29
CA ALA A 70 -6.25 -1.32 -11.99
C ALA A 70 -6.92 -0.21 -11.15
N PRO A 71 -7.16 -0.36 -9.83
CA PRO A 71 -7.75 0.69 -9.02
C PRO A 71 -6.83 1.89 -8.75
N TYR A 72 -5.51 1.74 -8.94
CA TYR A 72 -4.51 2.77 -8.67
C TYR A 72 -4.42 3.78 -9.82
N THR A 73 -5.54 4.44 -10.14
CA THR A 73 -5.58 5.50 -11.15
C THR A 73 -4.86 6.76 -10.66
N LEU A 74 -4.62 7.71 -11.58
CA LEU A 74 -4.01 9.00 -11.24
C LEU A 74 -4.88 9.76 -10.23
N GLU A 75 -6.20 9.74 -10.40
CA GLU A 75 -7.16 10.41 -9.51
C GLU A 75 -7.15 9.79 -8.12
N TYR A 76 -7.23 8.45 -8.04
CA TYR A 76 -7.20 7.74 -6.77
C TYR A 76 -5.88 7.97 -6.04
N THR A 77 -4.76 7.75 -6.73
CA THR A 77 -3.41 7.92 -6.15
C THR A 77 -3.17 9.35 -5.69
N ALA A 78 -3.58 10.35 -6.49
CA ALA A 78 -3.42 11.75 -6.11
C ALA A 78 -4.24 12.12 -4.89
N LYS A 79 -5.49 11.62 -4.78
CA LYS A 79 -6.36 11.87 -3.63
C LYS A 79 -5.74 11.33 -2.34
N VAL A 80 -5.19 10.11 -2.38
CA VAL A 80 -4.66 9.42 -1.20
C VAL A 80 -3.26 9.92 -0.83
N ALA A 81 -2.38 10.18 -1.79
CA ALA A 81 -0.97 10.46 -1.53
C ALA A 81 -0.62 11.93 -1.30
N LYS A 82 -1.53 12.87 -1.60
CA LYS A 82 -1.26 14.30 -1.43
C LYS A 82 -1.08 14.63 0.05
N GLY A 83 0.12 15.09 0.42
CA GLY A 83 0.46 15.45 1.79
C GLY A 83 0.71 16.94 2.06
N ASP A 84 0.80 17.79 1.03
CA ASP A 84 1.01 19.24 1.19
C ASP A 84 -0.31 20.00 1.01
N ASP A 85 -0.79 20.66 2.06
CA ASP A 85 -2.04 21.43 2.05
C ASP A 85 -1.99 22.67 1.14
N ASN A 86 -0.80 23.22 0.89
CA ASN A 86 -0.63 24.41 0.05
C ASN A 86 -0.60 24.09 -1.44
N GLU A 87 -0.44 22.81 -1.79
CA GLU A 87 -0.44 22.35 -3.17
C GLU A 87 -1.88 22.04 -3.64
N SER A 88 -2.19 22.33 -4.91
CA SER A 88 -3.46 21.92 -5.51
C SER A 88 -3.41 20.44 -5.92
N LEU A 89 -4.56 19.76 -5.91
CA LEU A 89 -4.62 18.36 -6.35
C LEU A 89 -4.18 18.19 -7.82
N GLU A 90 -4.45 19.18 -8.66
CA GLU A 90 -4.08 19.16 -10.08
C GLU A 90 -2.57 19.32 -10.29
N ASP A 91 -1.89 20.11 -9.46
CA ASP A 91 -0.43 20.24 -9.52
C ASP A 91 0.26 18.98 -9.00
N PHE A 92 -0.28 18.36 -7.95
CA PHE A 92 0.21 17.06 -7.48
C PHE A 92 0.05 15.95 -8.53
N LYS A 93 -1.10 15.90 -9.23
CA LYS A 93 -1.30 14.97 -10.37
C LYS A 93 -0.25 15.16 -11.47
N LYS A 94 0.09 16.41 -11.81
CA LYS A 94 1.15 16.68 -12.81
C LYS A 94 2.49 16.11 -12.36
N LYS A 95 2.87 16.28 -11.08
CA LYS A 95 4.10 15.71 -10.52
C LYS A 95 4.11 14.19 -10.56
N LEU A 96 2.99 13.54 -10.22
CA LEU A 96 2.86 12.08 -10.32
C LEU A 96 3.05 11.59 -11.76
N GLN A 97 2.42 12.27 -12.72
CA GLN A 97 2.55 11.93 -14.14
C GLN A 97 3.97 12.19 -14.66
N GLU A 98 4.61 13.29 -14.25
CA GLU A 98 5.99 13.60 -14.58
C GLU A 98 6.95 12.53 -14.05
N LEU A 99 6.77 12.12 -12.78
CA LEU A 99 7.55 11.04 -12.19
C LEU A 99 7.38 9.73 -12.97
N ALA A 100 6.14 9.34 -13.28
CA ALA A 100 5.86 8.16 -14.07
C ALA A 100 6.50 8.24 -15.47
N ASN A 101 6.44 9.40 -16.12
CA ASN A 101 7.06 9.64 -17.43
C ASN A 101 8.59 9.45 -17.38
N LEU A 102 9.26 9.93 -16.33
CA LEU A 102 10.69 9.71 -16.12
C LEU A 102 11.00 8.21 -15.97
N TYR A 103 10.21 7.46 -15.20
CA TYR A 103 10.41 6.02 -15.08
C TYR A 103 10.22 5.29 -16.40
N ILE A 104 9.19 5.57 -17.19
CA ILE A 104 8.90 4.82 -18.43
C ILE A 104 9.75 5.23 -19.65
N GLU A 105 10.50 6.32 -19.57
CA GLU A 105 11.37 6.78 -20.66
C GLU A 105 12.45 5.72 -21.00
N LYS A 106 12.39 5.14 -22.22
CA LYS A 106 13.20 3.97 -22.63
C LYS A 106 14.70 4.10 -22.43
N ASN A 107 15.27 5.29 -22.65
CA ASN A 107 16.73 5.51 -22.62
C ASN A 107 17.21 6.21 -21.34
N ARG A 108 16.30 6.45 -20.38
CA ARG A 108 16.67 7.07 -19.10
C ARG A 108 17.17 6.02 -18.13
N LYS A 109 18.41 6.16 -17.70
CA LYS A 109 18.93 5.46 -16.51
C LYS A 109 18.30 6.09 -15.26
N VAL A 110 17.72 5.26 -14.41
CA VAL A 110 17.05 5.70 -13.18
C VAL A 110 17.73 5.02 -12.00
N VAL A 111 17.99 5.79 -10.95
CA VAL A 111 18.45 5.29 -9.66
C VAL A 111 17.49 5.83 -8.62
N SER A 112 16.83 4.93 -7.89
CA SER A 112 15.92 5.30 -6.80
C SER A 112 16.64 5.14 -5.47
N PHE A 113 16.63 6.19 -4.66
CA PHE A 113 17.17 6.17 -3.31
C PHE A 113 16.04 6.18 -2.29
N TRP A 114 16.14 5.31 -1.31
CA TRP A 114 15.30 5.32 -0.12
C TRP A 114 16.11 4.88 1.08
N THR A 115 15.67 5.26 2.28
CA THR A 115 16.30 4.86 3.54
C THR A 115 15.21 4.57 4.57
N MET A 116 15.19 5.29 5.69
CA MET A 116 14.26 5.05 6.79
C MET A 116 12.82 5.39 6.43
N GLY A 117 12.57 6.26 5.44
CA GLY A 117 11.20 6.55 4.98
C GLY A 117 10.45 5.30 4.50
N PHE A 118 11.12 4.35 3.85
CA PHE A 118 10.52 3.06 3.48
C PHE A 118 10.73 2.01 4.56
N ASN A 119 11.91 2.00 5.20
CA ASN A 119 12.29 0.90 6.09
C ASN A 119 11.64 0.97 7.48
N GLN A 120 11.29 2.17 7.96
CA GLN A 120 10.56 2.38 9.22
C GLN A 120 9.05 2.51 8.98
N HIS A 121 8.53 1.74 8.02
CA HIS A 121 7.11 1.69 7.72
C HIS A 121 6.53 0.33 8.14
N THR A 122 5.29 0.30 8.63
CA THR A 122 4.60 -0.95 9.02
C THR A 122 4.40 -1.91 7.84
N ARG A 123 4.44 -1.38 6.62
CA ARG A 123 4.47 -2.11 5.33
C ARG A 123 5.81 -1.97 4.59
N GLY A 124 6.92 -1.79 5.31
CA GLY A 124 8.22 -1.50 4.71
C GLY A 124 8.69 -2.54 3.69
N SER A 125 8.51 -3.83 3.97
CA SER A 125 8.82 -4.91 3.01
C SER A 125 8.05 -4.75 1.70
N TRP A 126 6.75 -4.47 1.78
CA TRP A 126 5.90 -4.29 0.59
C TRP A 126 6.31 -3.08 -0.24
N VAL A 127 6.68 -1.96 0.39
CA VAL A 127 7.10 -0.76 -0.35
C VAL A 127 8.45 -0.98 -1.02
N ASN A 128 9.37 -1.71 -0.37
CA ASN A 128 10.63 -2.13 -0.99
C ASN A 128 10.39 -3.03 -2.20
N GLU A 129 9.56 -4.07 -2.06
CA GLU A 129 9.16 -4.96 -3.16
C GLU A 129 8.57 -4.17 -4.34
N GLN A 130 7.67 -3.21 -4.07
CA GLN A 130 7.09 -2.35 -5.10
C GLN A 130 8.11 -1.48 -5.81
N ALA A 131 9.10 -0.92 -5.10
CA ALA A 131 10.18 -0.17 -5.72
C ALA A 131 11.00 -1.03 -6.68
N TYR A 132 11.30 -2.28 -6.31
CA TYR A 132 11.98 -3.23 -7.18
C TYR A 132 11.11 -3.64 -8.38
N MET A 133 9.81 -3.90 -8.17
CA MET A 133 8.88 -4.25 -9.25
C MET A 133 8.89 -3.21 -10.37
N VAL A 134 8.90 -1.91 -10.04
CA VAL A 134 8.99 -0.84 -11.04
C VAL A 134 10.26 -0.95 -11.88
N HIS A 135 11.41 -1.21 -11.25
CA HIS A 135 12.68 -1.37 -11.98
C HIS A 135 12.68 -2.62 -12.85
N PHE A 136 12.18 -3.75 -12.33
CA PHE A 136 12.11 -5.02 -13.06
C PHE A 136 11.18 -4.95 -14.28
N LEU A 137 10.00 -4.35 -14.13
CA LEU A 137 9.05 -4.17 -15.25
C LEU A 137 9.64 -3.33 -16.38
N LEU A 138 10.54 -2.40 -16.04
CA LEU A 138 11.14 -1.48 -16.99
C LEU A 138 12.52 -1.93 -17.47
N GLY A 139 13.04 -3.04 -16.95
CA GLY A 139 14.41 -3.51 -17.24
C GLY A 139 15.47 -2.52 -16.78
N LYS A 140 15.19 -1.72 -15.74
CA LYS A 140 16.07 -0.66 -15.21
C LYS A 140 16.84 -1.11 -13.96
N GLN A 141 17.08 -2.40 -13.82
CA GLN A 141 18.01 -2.95 -12.83
C GLN A 141 19.44 -2.93 -13.38
N ALA A 142 20.41 -2.63 -12.51
CA ALA A 142 21.84 -2.74 -12.81
C ALA A 142 22.33 -4.18 -12.61
#